data_AF-A0A084JA76-F1
#
_entry.id   AF-A0A084JA76-F1
#
_cell.length_a   1.000
_cell.length_b   1.000
_cell.length_c   1.000
_cell.angle_alpha   90.00
_cell.angle_beta   90.00
_cell.angle_gamma   90.00
#
_symmetry.space_group_name_H-M   'P 1'
#
loop_
_entity.id
_entity.type
_entity.pdbx_description
1 polymer ?
#
loop_
_entity_poly.entity_id
_entity_poly.type
_entity_poly.pdbx_seq_one_letter_code
_entity_poly.pdbx_strand_id
1 'polypeptide(L)'
;MYVLFGENVIHNDEMKEIIESKTDFKVIKDMTKGTKREDVHAFCLSVKISILNEIIEEEYDDFNLSEMEEDDVFDEYLSLAEEMALDMEEFIPEEAIIDAKAYKWDQSDKDIKVIVIIGNDQLEERKLRDIMKRLLTQAE
;
A
#
# COMPACT_ATOMS: atom_id res chain seq x y z
N MET A 1 -11.64 14.37 -5.21
CA MET A 1 -10.35 15.00 -5.55
C MET A 1 -9.80 14.28 -6.78
N TYR A 2 -9.04 14.96 -7.63
CA TYR A 2 -8.32 14.33 -8.73
C TYR A 2 -6.86 14.74 -8.64
N VAL A 3 -5.97 13.93 -9.21
CA VAL A 3 -4.54 14.20 -9.33
C VAL A 3 -4.15 14.11 -10.80
N LEU A 4 -3.21 14.97 -11.21
CA LEU A 4 -2.63 14.99 -12.54
C LEU A 4 -1.34 14.17 -12.56
N PHE A 5 -1.29 13.16 -13.42
CA PHE A 5 -0.13 12.33 -13.72
C PHE A 5 0.23 12.55 -15.19
N GLY A 6 1.19 13.45 -15.47
CA GLY A 6 1.44 13.91 -16.83
C GLY A 6 0.20 14.59 -17.44
N GLU A 7 -0.34 14.00 -18.50
CA GLU A 7 -1.59 14.44 -19.13
C GLU A 7 -2.84 13.71 -18.59
N ASN A 8 -2.65 12.68 -17.76
CA ASN A 8 -3.72 11.86 -17.21
C ASN A 8 -4.33 12.50 -15.95
N VAL A 9 -5.65 12.62 -15.92
CA VAL A 9 -6.41 13.05 -14.75
C VAL A 9 -7.05 11.83 -14.12
N ILE A 10 -6.63 11.47 -12.91
CA ILE A 10 -7.23 10.34 -12.19
C ILE A 10 -7.97 10.84 -10.96
N HIS A 11 -9.25 10.47 -10.89
CA HIS A 11 -10.07 10.73 -9.72
C HIS A 11 -9.78 9.75 -8.59
N ASN A 12 -9.98 10.19 -7.35
CA ASN A 12 -9.74 9.34 -6.18
C ASN A 12 -10.60 8.05 -6.18
N ASP A 13 -11.85 8.14 -6.67
CA ASP A 13 -12.73 6.96 -6.78
C ASP A 13 -12.25 6.00 -7.88
N GLU A 14 -11.72 6.53 -8.99
CA GLU A 14 -11.12 5.74 -10.06
C GLU A 14 -9.83 5.04 -9.59
N MET A 15 -8.97 5.74 -8.84
CA MET A 15 -7.79 5.13 -8.23
C MET A 15 -8.16 4.01 -7.26
N LYS A 16 -9.21 4.22 -6.45
CA LYS A 16 -9.75 3.18 -5.58
C LYS A 16 -10.22 1.96 -6.38
N GLU A 17 -10.95 2.17 -7.47
CA GLU A 17 -11.42 1.09 -8.34
C GLU A 17 -10.26 0.33 -9.00
N ILE A 18 -9.19 1.02 -9.42
CA ILE A 18 -7.97 0.38 -9.95
C ILE A 18 -7.38 -0.55 -8.88
N ILE A 19 -7.16 -0.06 -7.66
CA ILE A 19 -6.59 -0.86 -6.57
C ILE A 19 -7.46 -2.11 -6.30
N GLU A 20 -8.76 -1.93 -6.07
CA GLU A 20 -9.63 -3.06 -5.68
C GLU A 20 -9.92 -4.04 -6.84
N SER A 21 -9.70 -3.66 -8.10
CA SER A 21 -9.99 -4.52 -9.27
C SER A 21 -8.75 -5.15 -9.91
N LYS A 22 -7.55 -4.62 -9.65
CA LYS A 22 -6.29 -5.07 -10.24
C LYS A 22 -5.34 -5.72 -9.25
N THR A 23 -5.62 -5.62 -7.96
CA THR A 23 -4.73 -6.07 -6.89
C THR A 23 -5.50 -6.86 -5.85
N ASP A 24 -4.78 -7.55 -4.98
CA ASP A 24 -5.35 -8.26 -3.84
C ASP A 24 -5.65 -7.35 -2.63
N PHE A 25 -5.40 -6.05 -2.76
CA PHE A 25 -5.70 -5.09 -1.72
C PHE A 25 -7.18 -4.68 -1.71
N LYS A 26 -7.71 -4.60 -0.49
CA LYS A 26 -8.96 -3.91 -0.21
C LYS A 26 -8.70 -2.50 0.31
N VAL A 27 -9.43 -1.51 -0.19
CA VAL A 27 -9.34 -0.14 0.32
C VAL A 27 -10.24 0.00 1.55
N ILE A 28 -9.61 0.16 2.72
CA ILE A 28 -10.31 0.31 4.00
C ILE A 28 -10.74 1.75 4.24
N LYS A 29 -9.86 2.71 3.89
CA LYS A 29 -10.10 4.12 4.17
C LYS A 29 -9.38 5.01 3.16
N ASP A 30 -10.09 6.02 2.68
CA ASP A 30 -9.51 7.16 1.96
C ASP A 30 -8.80 8.08 2.95
N MET A 31 -7.51 8.29 2.74
CA MET A 31 -6.61 9.12 3.54
C MET A 31 -6.17 10.39 2.79
N THR A 32 -6.64 10.60 1.56
CA THR A 32 -6.23 11.67 0.64
C THR A 32 -6.39 13.05 1.27
N LYS A 33 -7.51 13.33 1.95
CA LYS A 33 -7.69 14.62 2.68
C LYS A 33 -6.68 14.82 3.82
N GLY A 34 -6.24 13.74 4.46
CA GLY A 34 -5.26 13.75 5.55
C GLY A 34 -3.86 14.15 5.10
N THR A 35 -3.57 14.05 3.80
CA THR A 35 -2.30 14.49 3.19
C THR A 35 -2.14 16.01 3.20
N LYS A 36 -3.26 16.76 3.24
CA LYS A 36 -3.31 18.23 3.07
C LYS A 36 -2.71 18.71 1.75
N ARG A 37 -2.79 17.88 0.71
CA ARG A 37 -2.28 18.12 -0.63
C ARG A 37 -3.36 17.82 -1.66
N GLU A 38 -3.21 18.41 -2.84
CA GLU A 38 -4.13 18.21 -3.97
C GLU A 38 -3.53 17.38 -5.10
N ASP A 39 -2.25 17.01 -4.97
CA ASP A 39 -1.43 16.34 -5.98
C ASP A 39 -1.04 14.90 -5.58
N VAL A 40 -1.73 14.33 -4.60
CA VAL A 40 -1.52 12.94 -4.14
C VAL A 40 -2.85 12.28 -3.81
N HIS A 41 -2.97 11.01 -4.14
CA HIS A 41 -3.94 10.10 -3.55
C HIS A 41 -3.29 9.35 -2.39
N ALA A 42 -4.07 9.04 -1.36
CA ALA A 42 -3.57 8.20 -0.27
C ALA A 42 -4.68 7.31 0.28
N PHE A 43 -4.35 6.04 0.50
CA PHE A 43 -5.31 5.05 0.98
C PHE A 43 -4.71 4.20 2.10
N CYS A 44 -5.56 3.78 3.03
CA CYS A 44 -5.30 2.66 3.91
C CYS A 44 -5.84 1.40 3.24
N LEU A 45 -4.95 0.47 2.97
CA LEU A 45 -5.19 -0.80 2.32
C LEU A 45 -5.14 -1.94 3.33
N SER A 46 -5.67 -3.09 2.90
CA SER A 46 -5.63 -4.31 3.66
C SER A 46 -5.45 -5.50 2.73
N VAL A 47 -4.50 -6.37 3.04
CA VAL A 47 -4.25 -7.64 2.35
C VAL A 47 -4.37 -8.79 3.34
N LYS A 48 -5.02 -9.88 2.94
CA LYS A 48 -5.27 -11.03 3.81
C LYS A 48 -4.01 -11.86 3.99
N ILE A 49 -3.77 -12.33 5.21
CA ILE A 49 -2.63 -13.23 5.51
C ILE A 49 -2.68 -14.49 4.65
N SER A 50 -3.87 -15.01 4.31
CA SER A 50 -3.97 -16.16 3.43
C SER A 50 -3.34 -15.93 2.07
N ILE A 51 -3.46 -14.71 1.52
CA ILE A 51 -2.85 -14.33 0.23
C ILE A 51 -1.33 -14.22 0.37
N LEU A 52 -0.86 -13.59 1.45
CA LEU A 52 0.58 -13.50 1.75
C LEU A 52 1.20 -14.89 1.89
N ASN A 53 0.53 -15.80 2.60
CA ASN A 53 0.99 -17.18 2.75
C ASN A 53 1.03 -17.93 1.41
N GLU A 54 0.01 -17.77 0.58
CA GLU A 54 -0.02 -18.37 -0.77
C GLU A 54 1.20 -17.90 -1.59
N ILE A 55 1.52 -16.61 -1.57
CA ILE A 55 2.69 -16.06 -2.27
C ILE A 55 4.00 -16.62 -1.68
N ILE A 56 4.14 -16.63 -0.35
CA ILE A 56 5.35 -17.14 0.30
C ILE A 56 5.58 -18.62 -0.01
N GLU A 57 4.52 -19.43 0.05
CA GLU A 57 4.57 -20.86 -0.28
C GLU A 57 4.90 -21.11 -1.76
N GLU A 58 4.47 -20.23 -2.68
CA GLU A 58 4.75 -20.34 -4.12
C GLU A 58 6.17 -19.88 -4.48
N GLU A 59 6.68 -18.81 -3.86
CA GLU A 59 7.97 -18.22 -4.20
C GLU A 59 9.14 -18.85 -3.45
N TYR A 60 8.88 -19.44 -2.28
CA TYR A 60 9.92 -19.97 -1.42
C TYR A 60 9.63 -21.42 -0.98
N ASP A 61 10.05 -22.38 -1.82
CA ASP A 61 9.91 -23.83 -1.59
C ASP A 61 10.42 -24.30 -0.19
N ASP A 62 11.36 -23.58 0.43
CA ASP A 62 11.98 -23.91 1.73
C ASP A 62 11.59 -22.95 2.88
N PHE A 63 10.69 -21.98 2.66
CA PHE A 63 10.36 -20.96 3.67
C PHE A 63 9.22 -21.42 4.56
N ASN A 64 9.58 -22.14 5.63
CA ASN A 64 8.60 -22.66 6.57
C ASN A 64 8.23 -21.61 7.63
N LEU A 65 7.18 -20.81 7.36
CA LEU A 65 6.63 -19.85 8.32
C LEU A 65 6.29 -20.47 9.69
N SER A 66 5.98 -21.77 9.75
CA SER A 66 5.65 -22.46 11.01
C SER A 66 6.86 -22.72 11.92
N GLU A 67 8.08 -22.62 11.38
CA GLU A 67 9.33 -22.79 12.14
C GLU A 67 9.95 -21.46 12.57
N MET A 68 9.38 -20.33 12.12
CA MET A 68 9.85 -18.99 12.44
C MET A 68 9.19 -18.46 13.73
N GLU A 69 9.88 -17.54 14.40
CA GLU A 69 9.29 -16.80 15.52
C GLU A 69 8.21 -15.84 15.01
N GLU A 70 7.20 -15.55 15.84
CA GLU A 70 6.06 -14.71 15.46
C GLU A 70 6.49 -13.30 14.98
N ASP A 71 7.53 -12.73 15.59
CA ASP A 71 8.10 -11.44 15.21
C ASP A 71 8.75 -11.47 13.81
N ASP A 72 9.44 -12.57 13.47
CA ASP A 72 10.07 -12.72 12.15
C ASP A 72 9.00 -12.90 11.05
N VAL A 73 7.94 -13.68 11.35
CA VAL A 73 6.78 -13.85 10.46
C VAL A 73 6.05 -12.53 10.25
N PHE A 74 5.92 -11.74 11.32
CA PHE A 74 5.32 -10.41 11.24
C PHE A 74 6.12 -9.50 10.31
N ASP A 75 7.44 -9.41 10.48
CA ASP A 75 8.31 -8.57 9.65
C ASP A 75 8.27 -9.02 8.17
N GLU A 76 8.19 -10.32 7.91
CA GLU A 76 8.03 -10.87 6.56
C GLU A 76 6.71 -10.43 5.93
N TYR A 77 5.58 -10.59 6.65
CA TYR A 77 4.29 -10.15 6.14
C TYR A 77 4.23 -8.65 5.87
N LEU A 78 4.90 -7.84 6.69
CA LEU A 78 4.99 -6.40 6.48
C LEU A 78 5.78 -6.08 5.22
N SER A 79 6.92 -6.75 5.03
CA SER A 79 7.80 -6.55 3.88
C SER A 79 7.10 -6.95 2.58
N LEU A 80 6.50 -8.15 2.54
CA LEU A 80 5.77 -8.63 1.37
C LEU A 80 4.57 -7.74 1.04
N ALA A 81 3.81 -7.30 2.05
CA ALA A 81 2.69 -6.38 1.81
C ALA A 81 3.14 -5.01 1.31
N GLU A 82 4.36 -4.55 1.65
CA GLU A 82 4.95 -3.34 1.08
C GLU A 82 5.35 -3.57 -0.38
N GLU A 83 6.00 -4.69 -0.70
CA GLU A 83 6.41 -5.05 -2.07
C GLU A 83 5.20 -5.16 -3.01
N MET A 84 4.18 -5.93 -2.62
CA MET A 84 2.93 -6.02 -3.37
C MET A 84 2.27 -4.66 -3.60
N ALA A 85 2.40 -3.74 -2.64
CA ALA A 85 1.85 -2.40 -2.79
C ALA A 85 2.66 -1.54 -3.76
N LEU A 86 3.98 -1.74 -3.87
CA LEU A 86 4.81 -1.05 -4.85
C LEU A 86 4.54 -1.59 -6.27
N ASP A 87 4.28 -2.88 -6.43
CA ASP A 87 3.92 -3.52 -7.72
C ASP A 87 2.64 -2.94 -8.35
N MET A 88 1.84 -2.19 -7.58
CA MET A 88 0.72 -1.42 -8.13
C MET A 88 1.16 -0.39 -9.17
N GLU A 89 2.45 -0.06 -9.26
CA GLU A 89 3.02 0.76 -10.34
C GLU A 89 2.66 0.25 -11.74
N GLU A 90 2.45 -1.06 -11.92
CA GLU A 90 2.05 -1.66 -13.20
C GLU A 90 0.64 -1.25 -13.67
N PHE A 91 -0.21 -0.77 -12.76
CA PHE A 91 -1.62 -0.47 -13.03
C PHE A 91 -1.96 1.01 -13.01
N ILE A 92 -1.00 1.87 -12.68
CA ILE A 92 -1.16 3.32 -12.59
C ILE A 92 -0.34 4.03 -13.69
N PRO A 93 -0.53 5.33 -13.94
CA PRO A 93 0.22 6.04 -14.97
C PRO A 93 1.74 6.00 -14.73
N GLU A 94 2.52 6.00 -15.81
CA GLU A 94 3.99 5.99 -15.76
C GLU A 94 4.56 7.23 -15.03
N GLU A 95 3.87 8.36 -15.08
CA GLU A 95 4.23 9.58 -14.36
C GLU A 95 3.82 9.55 -12.87
N ALA A 96 3.44 8.40 -12.33
CA ALA A 96 3.16 8.21 -10.92
C ALA A 96 4.41 7.73 -10.17
N ILE A 97 4.55 8.21 -8.94
CA ILE A 97 5.42 7.64 -7.92
C ILE A 97 4.57 7.08 -6.80
N ILE A 98 5.02 5.94 -6.28
CA ILE A 98 4.35 5.21 -5.23
C ILE A 98 5.27 5.09 -4.01
N ASP A 99 4.68 5.23 -2.83
CA ASP A 99 5.34 4.96 -1.55
C ASP A 99 4.35 4.21 -0.66
N ALA A 100 4.80 3.12 -0.04
CA ALA A 100 3.97 2.23 0.73
C ALA A 100 4.61 1.92 2.08
N LYS A 101 3.79 1.82 3.12
CA LYS A 101 4.23 1.40 4.45
C LYS A 101 3.21 0.50 5.12
N ALA A 102 3.58 -0.76 5.34
CA ALA A 102 2.87 -1.67 6.22
C ALA A 102 3.15 -1.27 7.68
N TYR A 103 2.10 -1.27 8.50
CA TYR A 103 2.21 -0.72 9.86
C TYR A 103 1.49 -1.53 10.94
N LYS A 104 0.63 -2.48 10.56
CA LYS A 104 -0.15 -3.26 11.52
C LYS A 104 -0.50 -4.64 10.99
N TRP A 105 -0.29 -5.65 11.81
CA TRP A 105 -0.92 -6.96 11.68
C TRP A 105 -2.17 -6.99 12.56
N ASP A 106 -3.33 -7.05 11.91
CA ASP A 106 -4.59 -7.22 12.62
C ASP A 106 -4.89 -8.71 12.84
N GLN A 107 -4.62 -9.19 14.06
CA GLN A 107 -4.87 -10.58 14.45
C GLN A 107 -6.36 -10.96 14.41
N SER A 108 -7.28 -9.99 14.55
CA SER A 108 -8.72 -10.27 14.54
C SER A 108 -9.22 -10.47 13.12
N ASP A 109 -8.87 -9.55 12.21
CA ASP A 109 -9.28 -9.60 10.82
C ASP A 109 -8.36 -10.47 9.94
N LYS A 110 -7.22 -10.92 10.49
CA LYS A 110 -6.20 -11.72 9.83
C LYS A 110 -5.68 -11.06 8.54
N ASP A 111 -5.26 -9.82 8.67
CA ASP A 111 -4.71 -9.04 7.57
C ASP A 111 -3.57 -8.10 8.00
N ILE A 112 -2.81 -7.66 7.01
CA ILE A 112 -1.83 -6.59 7.15
C ILE A 112 -2.45 -5.30 6.64
N LYS A 113 -2.26 -4.20 7.39
CA LYS A 113 -2.65 -2.86 6.99
C LYS A 113 -1.45 -2.12 6.41
N VAL A 114 -1.67 -1.53 5.24
CA VAL A 114 -0.68 -0.77 4.48
C VAL A 114 -1.23 0.62 4.22
N ILE A 115 -0.40 1.64 4.36
CA ILE A 115 -0.70 2.97 3.82
C ILE A 115 0.02 3.09 2.49
N VAL A 116 -0.70 3.46 1.44
CA VAL A 116 -0.13 3.79 0.14
C VAL A 116 -0.32 5.28 -0.16
N ILE A 117 0.69 5.90 -0.76
CA ILE A 117 0.66 7.24 -1.32
C ILE A 117 0.99 7.11 -2.79
N ILE A 118 0.14 7.70 -3.64
CA ILE A 118 0.32 7.72 -5.09
C ILE A 118 0.29 9.18 -5.54
N GLY A 119 1.38 9.67 -6.08
CA GLY A 119 1.55 11.06 -6.47
C GLY A 119 2.26 11.21 -7.82
N ASN A 120 2.29 12.41 -8.36
CA ASN A 120 3.04 12.68 -9.59
C ASN A 120 4.56 12.57 -9.37
N ASP A 121 5.31 12.06 -10.35
CA ASP A 121 6.77 11.85 -10.32
C ASP A 121 7.61 13.12 -10.10
N GLN A 122 7.03 14.31 -10.31
CA GLN A 122 7.63 15.60 -9.97
C GLN A 122 7.66 15.87 -8.45
N LEU A 123 7.00 15.04 -7.64
CA LEU A 123 7.06 15.13 -6.19
C LEU A 123 8.41 14.63 -5.67
N GLU A 124 9.09 15.47 -4.89
CA GLU A 124 10.31 15.08 -4.18
C GLU A 124 10.03 13.95 -3.16
N GLU A 125 10.87 12.92 -3.12
CA GLU A 125 10.81 11.82 -2.14
C GLU A 125 10.70 12.29 -0.68
N ARG A 126 11.36 13.40 -0.34
CA ARG A 126 11.28 13.99 1.01
C ARG A 126 9.83 14.33 1.38
N LYS A 127 9.03 14.78 0.42
CA LYS A 127 7.61 15.12 0.63
C LYS A 127 6.79 13.86 0.87
N LEU A 128 7.03 12.77 0.13
CA LEU A 128 6.37 11.49 0.35
C LEU A 128 6.59 10.99 1.78
N ARG A 129 7.85 11.01 2.26
CA ARG A 129 8.18 10.64 3.66
C ARG A 129 7.48 11.50 4.70
N ASP A 130 7.37 12.81 4.47
CA ASP A 130 6.67 13.71 5.40
C ASP A 130 5.14 13.47 5.41
N ILE A 131 4.56 13.10 4.26
CA ILE A 131 3.16 12.70 4.15
C ILE A 131 2.96 11.37 4.86
N MET A 132 3.78 10.36 4.58
CA MET A 132 3.69 9.01 5.17
C MET A 132 3.68 9.06 6.69
N LYS A 133 4.66 9.76 7.30
CA LYS A 133 4.71 9.98 8.76
C LYS A 133 3.42 10.56 9.32
N ARG A 134 2.81 11.51 8.62
CA ARG A 134 1.55 12.14 9.03
C ARG A 134 0.36 11.18 8.89
N LEU A 135 0.34 10.33 7.86
CA LEU A 135 -0.74 9.38 7.66
C LEU A 135 -0.68 8.24 8.67
N LEU A 136 0.52 7.75 9.01
CA LEU A 136 0.74 6.74 10.06
C LEU A 136 0.15 7.21 11.40
N THR A 137 0.41 8.46 11.82
CA THR A 137 -0.19 9.03 13.04
C THR A 137 -1.72 9.19 13.02
N GLN A 138 -2.36 9.05 11.86
CA GLN A 138 -3.82 9.10 11.69
C GLN A 138 -4.44 7.70 11.51
N ALA A 139 -3.60 6.68 11.37
CA ALA A 139 -3.99 5.29 11.15
C ALA A 139 -3.95 4.47 12.45
N GLU A 140 -3.10 4.90 13.41
CA GLU A 140 -3.21 4.58 14.84
C GLU A 140 -4.50 5.13 15.46
#